data_AF-A0AAX4KK10-F1
#
_entry.id   AF-A0AAX4KK10-F1
#
_cell.length_a   1.000
_cell.length_b   1.000
_cell.length_c   1.000
_cell.angle_alpha   90.00
_cell.angle_beta   90.00
_cell.angle_gamma   90.00
#
_symmetry.space_group_name_H-M   'P 1'
#
loop_
_entity.id
_entity.type
_entity.pdbx_description
1 polymer ?
#
loop_
_entity_poly.entity_id
_entity_poly.type
_entity_poly.pdbx_seq_one_letter_code
_entity_poly.pdbx_strand_id
1 'polypeptide(L)'
;MSLSPSNVSSDLTHLLSLPATTLSSLLDTSSSSSPTSNITKPTLGTEQKAREMLNEFSPSRANPEDSQRLIKSYIREMHDSQALEKSGEIDRLGERIDGLRERGQGLESTLSEVKV
;
A
#
# COMPACT_ATOMS: atom_id res chain seq x y z
N MET A 1 11.03 -14.19 20.16
CA MET A 1 9.70 -14.46 20.72
C MET A 1 8.86 -15.10 19.62
N SER A 2 8.57 -16.40 19.72
CA SER A 2 7.79 -17.12 18.72
C SER A 2 6.30 -16.89 19.00
N LEU A 3 5.56 -16.38 18.01
CA LEU A 3 4.12 -16.20 18.09
C LEU A 3 3.46 -17.53 17.68
N SER A 4 3.24 -18.42 18.64
CA SER A 4 2.45 -19.63 18.41
C SER A 4 0.96 -19.33 18.52
N PRO A 5 0.09 -19.99 17.73
CA PRO A 5 -1.36 -19.77 17.78
C PRO A 5 -1.97 -20.04 19.17
N SER A 6 -1.34 -20.89 19.99
CA SER A 6 -1.71 -21.13 21.39
C SER A 6 -1.61 -19.87 22.26
N ASN A 7 -0.62 -19.02 21.98
CA ASN A 7 -0.39 -17.80 22.77
C ASN A 7 -1.44 -16.74 22.46
N VAL A 8 -1.92 -16.67 21.21
CA VAL A 8 -2.94 -15.69 20.81
C VAL A 8 -4.28 -15.99 21.47
N SER A 9 -4.69 -17.26 21.52
CA SER A 9 -5.93 -17.64 22.20
C SER A 9 -5.87 -17.37 23.71
N SER A 10 -4.75 -17.66 24.35
CA SER A 10 -4.55 -17.38 25.78
C SER A 10 -4.63 -15.88 26.06
N ASP A 11 -3.97 -15.07 25.24
CA ASP A 11 -3.91 -13.62 25.43
C ASP A 11 -5.29 -12.95 25.21
N LEU A 12 -6.05 -13.42 24.21
CA LEU A 12 -7.43 -12.99 24.00
C LEU A 12 -8.34 -13.36 25.18
N THR A 13 -8.18 -14.54 25.76
CA THR A 13 -8.96 -14.91 26.96
C THR A 13 -8.59 -14.06 28.17
N HIS A 14 -7.33 -13.64 28.30
CA HIS A 14 -6.91 -12.71 29.36
C HIS A 14 -7.48 -11.31 29.14
N LEU A 15 -7.47 -10.78 27.92
CA LEU A 15 -8.07 -9.50 27.59
C LEU A 15 -9.59 -9.48 27.81
N LEU A 16 -10.28 -10.58 27.49
CA LEU A 16 -11.72 -10.74 27.74
C LEU A 16 -12.05 -10.90 29.23
N SER A 17 -11.09 -11.28 30.07
CA SER A 17 -11.25 -11.40 31.52
C SER A 17 -11.07 -10.07 32.27
N LEU A 18 -10.59 -9.02 31.59
CA LEU A 18 -10.35 -7.73 32.22
C LEU A 18 -11.66 -6.95 32.44
N PRO A 19 -11.79 -6.21 33.54
CA PRO A 19 -12.93 -5.33 33.78
C PRO A 19 -13.05 -4.27 32.68
N ALA A 20 -14.28 -3.98 32.23
CA ALA A 20 -14.53 -2.98 31.19
C ALA A 20 -13.93 -1.59 31.50
N THR A 21 -13.80 -1.24 32.77
CA THR A 21 -13.16 0.01 33.23
C THR A 21 -11.67 0.09 32.91
N THR A 22 -10.96 -1.04 32.98
CA THR A 22 -9.54 -1.12 32.60
C THR A 22 -9.35 -1.07 31.09
N LEU A 23 -10.28 -1.63 30.32
CA LEU A 23 -10.31 -1.48 28.86
C LEU A 23 -10.65 -0.04 28.47
N SER A 24 -11.61 0.60 29.13
CA SER A 24 -11.91 2.01 28.90
C SER A 24 -10.69 2.90 29.11
N SER A 25 -9.85 2.67 30.13
CA SER A 25 -8.60 3.44 30.31
C SER A 25 -7.56 3.25 29.19
N LEU A 26 -7.56 2.11 28.49
CA LEU A 26 -6.70 1.87 27.32
C LEU A 26 -7.26 2.54 26.05
N LEU A 27 -8.58 2.71 26.00
CA LEU A 27 -9.30 3.35 24.89
C LEU A 27 -9.55 4.85 25.09
N ASP A 28 -9.43 5.37 26.32
CA ASP A 28 -9.68 6.77 26.66
C ASP A 28 -8.46 7.63 26.33
N THR A 29 -8.23 7.82 25.03
CA THR A 29 -7.44 8.93 24.50
C THR A 29 -8.28 10.21 24.54
N SER A 30 -8.63 10.67 25.74
CA SER A 30 -9.20 12.01 25.94
C SER A 30 -8.05 12.97 26.26
N SER A 31 -7.93 14.20 25.75
CA SER A 31 -8.63 15.02 24.77
C SER A 31 -7.83 16.33 24.68
N SER A 32 -7.67 16.93 23.49
CA SER A 32 -7.66 18.40 23.26
C SER A 32 -6.88 18.77 21.98
N SER A 33 -7.59 18.82 20.86
CA SER A 33 -7.71 20.02 20.00
C SER A 33 -8.19 19.61 18.62
N SER A 34 -9.51 19.62 18.42
CA SER A 34 -10.05 20.00 17.13
C SER A 34 -9.80 21.51 16.95
N PRO A 35 -9.41 21.93 15.74
CA PRO A 35 -10.39 22.68 14.98
C PRO A 35 -10.51 22.19 13.54
N THR A 36 -11.76 22.14 13.11
CA THR A 36 -12.24 22.69 11.84
C THR A 36 -11.65 22.11 10.56
N SER A 37 -12.51 21.34 9.89
CA SER A 37 -12.70 21.29 8.43
C SER A 37 -11.76 22.19 7.63
N ASN A 38 -10.62 21.63 7.24
CA ASN A 38 -10.00 21.96 5.98
C ASN A 38 -9.80 20.64 5.26
N ILE A 39 -10.69 20.39 4.30
CA ILE A 39 -10.42 19.52 3.17
C ILE A 39 -9.32 20.22 2.38
N THR A 40 -8.10 20.22 2.92
CA THR A 40 -6.91 20.45 2.14
C THR A 40 -6.59 19.09 1.56
N LYS A 41 -6.99 18.94 0.29
CA LYS A 41 -6.37 18.07 -0.73
C LYS A 41 -5.04 17.54 -0.20
N PRO A 42 -4.80 16.20 -0.11
CA PRO A 42 -3.53 15.71 0.40
C PRO A 42 -2.44 16.38 -0.41
N THR A 43 -1.75 17.30 0.26
CA THR A 43 -0.58 17.98 -0.28
C THR A 43 0.34 16.86 -0.71
N LEU A 44 0.81 17.02 -1.95
CA LEU A 44 1.80 16.25 -2.67
C LEU A 44 3.09 16.08 -1.83
N GLY A 45 3.00 15.38 -0.70
CA GLY A 45 4.12 14.87 0.05
C GLY A 45 4.48 13.59 -0.65
N THR A 46 5.60 13.62 -1.37
CA THR A 46 6.29 12.50 -2.00
C THR A 46 5.71 11.17 -1.54
N GLU A 47 4.79 10.62 -2.35
CA GLU A 47 4.23 9.29 -2.11
C GLU A 47 5.38 8.31 -2.27
N GLN A 48 6.08 8.07 -1.16
CA GLN A 48 7.06 7.01 -1.09
C GLN A 48 6.30 5.73 -1.37
N LYS A 49 6.68 5.04 -2.45
CA LYS A 49 5.95 3.86 -2.92
C LYS A 49 5.97 2.82 -1.79
N ALA A 50 4.92 2.01 -1.61
CA ALA A 50 4.93 1.05 -0.50
C ALA A 50 6.14 0.09 -0.60
N ARG A 51 6.61 -0.17 -1.83
CA ARG A 51 7.87 -0.87 -2.11
C ARG A 51 9.13 -0.17 -1.58
N GLU A 52 9.20 1.16 -1.65
CA GLU A 52 10.33 1.92 -1.09
C GLU A 52 10.29 1.87 0.44
N MET A 53 9.11 2.05 1.04
CA MET A 53 8.93 1.88 2.48
C MET A 53 9.26 0.46 2.94
N LEU A 54 8.90 -0.56 2.15
CA LEU A 54 9.23 -1.96 2.46
C LEU A 54 10.74 -2.20 2.43
N ASN A 55 11.46 -1.60 1.47
CA ASN A 55 12.90 -1.72 1.35
C ASN A 55 13.66 -1.02 2.49
N GLU A 56 13.10 0.08 3.00
CA GLU A 56 13.65 0.80 4.16
C GLU A 56 13.25 0.15 5.49
N PHE A 57 12.16 -0.63 5.52
CA PHE A 57 11.65 -1.25 6.73
C PHE A 57 12.62 -2.31 7.27
N SER A 58 13.17 -2.03 8.45
CA SER A 58 14.06 -2.94 9.17
C SER A 58 13.38 -3.44 10.44
N PRO A 59 12.96 -4.71 10.53
CA PRO A 59 12.25 -5.25 11.70
C PRO A 59 13.01 -5.09 13.02
N SER A 60 14.34 -4.99 12.97
CA SER A 60 15.22 -4.82 14.12
C SER A 60 15.25 -3.39 14.69
N ARG A 61 14.78 -2.39 13.95
CA ARG A 61 14.77 -0.97 14.34
C ARG A 61 13.40 -0.32 14.23
N ALA A 62 12.40 -1.05 13.75
CA ALA A 62 11.06 -0.55 13.47
C ALA A 62 10.29 -0.26 14.77
N ASN A 63 9.63 0.88 14.80
CA ASN A 63 8.61 1.20 15.80
C ASN A 63 7.21 0.78 15.32
N PRO A 64 6.19 0.75 16.20
CA PRO A 64 4.81 0.45 15.81
C PRO A 64 4.27 1.39 14.71
N GLU A 65 4.63 2.66 14.73
CA GLU A 65 4.20 3.67 13.76
C GLU A 65 4.73 3.39 12.34
N ASP A 66 5.94 2.87 12.21
CA ASP A 66 6.59 2.47 10.96
C ASP A 66 5.85 1.29 10.35
N SER A 67 5.46 0.32 11.20
CA SER A 67 4.67 -0.83 10.76
C SER A 67 3.28 -0.41 10.27
N GLN A 68 2.61 0.51 10.99
CA GLN A 68 1.33 1.05 10.56
C GLN A 68 1.45 1.88 9.28
N ARG A 69 2.54 2.64 9.13
CA ARG A 69 2.79 3.44 7.93
C ARG A 69 2.98 2.53 6.71
N LEU A 70 3.75 1.47 6.84
CA LEU A 70 3.94 0.47 5.79
C LEU A 70 2.63 -0.25 5.42
N ILE A 71 1.81 -0.61 6.40
CA ILE A 71 0.52 -1.25 6.16
C ILE A 71 -0.44 -0.28 5.42
N LYS A 72 -0.51 0.99 5.83
CA LYS A 72 -1.37 1.99 5.19
C LYS A 72 -0.95 2.26 3.75
N SER A 73 0.35 2.33 3.47
CA SER A 73 0.84 2.52 2.11
C SER A 73 0.56 1.31 1.23
N TYR A 74 0.72 0.09 1.77
CA TYR A 74 0.36 -1.14 1.07
C TYR A 74 -1.13 -1.21 0.71
N ILE A 75 -2.03 -0.88 1.65
CA ILE A 75 -3.48 -0.86 1.40
C ILE A 75 -3.83 0.15 0.30
N ARG A 76 -3.19 1.33 0.31
CA ARG A 76 -3.40 2.33 -0.75
C ARG A 76 -2.96 1.80 -2.11
N GLU A 77 -1.75 1.24 -2.21
CA GLU A 77 -1.22 0.69 -3.48
C GLU A 77 -2.11 -0.44 -4.02
N MET A 78 -2.67 -1.28 -3.15
CA MET A 78 -3.65 -2.30 -3.53
C MET A 78 -4.95 -1.70 -4.08
N HIS A 79 -5.47 -0.66 -3.45
CA HIS A 79 -6.68 0.02 -3.91
C HIS A 79 -6.45 0.71 -5.26
N ASP A 80 -5.31 1.37 -5.44
CA ASP A 80 -4.94 2.02 -6.69
C ASP A 80 -4.75 1.00 -7.82
N SER A 81 -4.14 -0.15 -7.52
CA SER A 81 -4.01 -1.26 -8.47
C SER A 81 -5.37 -1.79 -8.90
N GLN A 82 -6.31 -1.95 -7.96
CA GLN A 82 -7.67 -2.38 -8.28
C GLN A 82 -8.44 -1.32 -9.09
N ALA A 83 -8.23 -0.03 -8.80
CA ALA A 83 -8.82 1.05 -9.57
C ALA A 83 -8.31 1.07 -11.02
N LEU A 84 -7.00 0.82 -11.21
CA LEU A 84 -6.36 0.72 -12.53
C LEU A 84 -6.84 -0.50 -13.32
N GLU A 85 -7.06 -1.62 -12.65
CA GLU A 85 -7.66 -2.82 -13.25
C GLU A 85 -9.09 -2.54 -13.72
N LYS A 86 -9.91 -1.91 -12.88
CA LYS A 86 -11.29 -1.55 -13.20
C LYS A 86 -11.40 -0.49 -14.29
N SER A 87 -10.42 0.40 -14.44
CA SER A 87 -10.46 1.48 -15.43
C SER A 87 -10.20 0.98 -16.87
N GLY A 88 -9.73 -0.26 -17.04
CA GLY A 88 -9.33 -0.82 -18.34
C GLY A 88 -8.13 -0.08 -18.96
N GLU A 89 -7.42 0.73 -18.17
CA GLU A 89 -6.27 1.50 -18.64
C GLU A 89 -5.08 0.58 -18.96
N ILE A 90 -4.96 -0.53 -18.22
CA ILE A 90 -3.98 -1.58 -18.47
C ILE A 90 -4.20 -2.23 -19.84
N ASP A 91 -5.45 -2.54 -20.20
CA ASP A 91 -5.78 -3.16 -21.48
C ASP A 91 -5.47 -2.21 -22.65
N ARG A 92 -5.84 -0.93 -22.53
CA ARG A 92 -5.51 0.11 -23.53
C ARG A 92 -4.00 0.31 -23.69
N LEU A 93 -3.25 0.19 -22.59
CA LEU A 93 -1.80 0.26 -22.64
C LEU A 93 -1.23 -0.96 -23.38
N GLY A 94 -1.77 -2.16 -23.12
CA GLY A 94 -1.45 -3.38 -23.85
C GLY A 94 -1.65 -3.24 -25.36
N GLU A 95 -2.84 -2.78 -25.78
CA GLU A 95 -3.13 -2.54 -27.20
C GLU A 95 -2.16 -1.53 -27.85
N ARG A 96 -1.80 -0.45 -27.13
CA ARG A 96 -0.79 0.50 -27.63
C ARG A 96 0.58 -0.11 -27.78
N ILE A 97 1.00 -0.98 -26.86
CA ILE A 97 2.29 -1.67 -26.91
C ILE A 97 2.31 -2.63 -28.10
N ASP A 98 1.24 -3.38 -28.32
CA ASP A 98 1.15 -4.31 -29.45
C ASP A 98 1.15 -3.57 -30.79
N GLY A 99 0.42 -2.45 -30.91
CA GLY A 99 0.47 -1.62 -32.11
C GLY A 99 1.84 -0.94 -32.34
N LEU A 100 2.60 -0.65 -31.29
CA LEU A 100 3.99 -0.20 -31.43
C LEU A 100 4.92 -1.34 -31.87
N ARG A 101 4.72 -2.54 -31.34
CA ARG A 101 5.48 -3.74 -31.72
C ARG A 101 5.28 -4.08 -33.20
N GLU A 102 4.04 -4.11 -33.66
CA GLU A 102 3.71 -4.40 -35.06
C GLU A 102 4.37 -3.39 -36.01
N ARG A 103 4.28 -2.09 -35.69
CA ARG A 103 4.95 -1.04 -36.46
C ARG A 103 6.47 -1.19 -36.45
N GLY A 104 7.05 -1.55 -35.31
CA GLY A 104 8.49 -1.82 -35.20
C GLY A 104 8.93 -2.98 -36.09
N GLN A 105 8.18 -4.08 -36.09
CA GLN A 105 8.44 -5.24 -36.96
C GLN A 105 8.29 -4.88 -38.45
N GLY A 106 7.28 -4.09 -38.82
CA GLY A 106 7.12 -3.61 -40.20
C GLY A 106 8.29 -2.74 -40.67
N LEU A 107 8.82 -1.88 -39.79
CA LEU A 107 10.01 -1.08 -40.08
C LEU A 107 11.27 -1.94 -40.19
N GLU A 108 11.45 -2.92 -39.30
CA GLU A 108 12.58 -3.86 -39.36
C GLU A 108 12.56 -4.64 -40.69
N SER A 109 11.40 -5.14 -41.10
CA SER A 109 11.24 -5.87 -42.36
C SER A 109 11.61 -5.00 -43.57
N THR A 110 11.07 -3.78 -43.65
CA THR A 110 11.36 -2.87 -44.77
C THR A 110 12.83 -2.44 -44.80
N LEU A 111 13.45 -2.19 -43.65
CA LEU A 111 14.88 -1.89 -43.55
C LEU A 111 15.76 -3.08 -43.94
N SER A 112 15.31 -4.31 -43.67
CA SER A 112 16.04 -5.53 -44.06
C SER A 112 16.04 -5.76 -45.58
N GLU A 113 14.98 -5.37 -46.28
CA GLU A 113 14.88 -5.43 -47.75
C GLU A 113 15.69 -4.34 -48.45
N VAL A 114 15.81 -3.16 -47.83
CA VAL A 114 16.56 -2.01 -48.37
C VAL A 114 18.06 -2.10 -48.04
N LYS A 115 18.52 -3.18 -47.40
CA LYS A 115 19.92 -3.40 -47.08
C LYS A 115 20.73 -3.60 -48.36
N VAL A 116 21.34 -2.49 -48.82
CA VAL A 116 22.38 -2.41 -49.86
C VAL A 116 23.62 -3.18 -49.44
#